data_AF-A0A6L8N0P7-F1
#
_entry.id   AF-A0A6L8N0P7-F1
#
_cell.length_a   1.000
_cell.length_b   1.000
_cell.length_c   1.000
_cell.angle_alpha   90.00
_cell.angle_beta   90.00
_cell.angle_gamma   90.00
#
_symmetry.space_group_name_H-M   'P 1'
#
loop_
_entity.id
_entity.type
_entity.pdbx_description
1 polymer ?
#
loop_
_entity_poly.entity_id
_entity_poly.type
_entity_poly.pdbx_seq_one_letter_code
_entity_poly.pdbx_strand_id
1 'polypeptide(L)'
;MDTPPNPGEGPIRPVSVSLHEGTIAALKARTGRRGMSAYVEALVQRQLERERLRELIEDAEAVNGPLDPAAVEAKRAILRGESSASADAA
;
A
#
# COMPACT_ATOMS: atom_id res chain seq x y z
N MET A 1 7.88 -8.66 23.69
CA MET A 1 8.78 -7.99 22.73
C MET A 1 8.03 -6.77 22.25
N ASP A 2 8.53 -5.58 22.53
CA ASP A 2 7.90 -4.35 22.05
C ASP A 2 8.02 -4.29 20.53
N THR A 3 6.89 -4.40 19.84
CA THR A 3 6.84 -4.23 18.38
C THR A 3 7.16 -2.78 18.05
N PRO A 4 8.09 -2.51 17.11
CA PRO A 4 8.37 -1.14 16.70
C PRO A 4 7.09 -0.49 16.14
N PRO A 5 6.91 0.83 16.32
CA PRO A 5 5.73 1.54 15.80
C PRO A 5 5.64 1.37 14.27
N ASN A 6 4.42 1.24 13.76
CA ASN A 6 4.20 1.23 12.31
C ASN A 6 4.47 2.62 11.72
N PRO A 7 4.72 2.73 10.39
CA PRO A 7 4.79 4.03 9.72
C PRO A 7 3.57 4.91 10.07
N GLY A 8 3.83 6.14 10.52
CA GLY A 8 2.80 7.10 10.93
C GLY A 8 2.34 7.01 12.39
N GLU A 9 2.81 6.03 13.17
CA GLU A 9 2.54 5.95 14.60
C GLU A 9 3.56 6.75 15.42
N GLY A 10 3.09 7.38 16.51
CA GLY A 10 3.93 8.09 17.46
C GLY A 10 4.09 9.60 17.18
N PRO A 11 4.90 10.30 17.98
CA PRO A 11 5.07 11.74 17.86
C PRO A 11 5.91 12.09 16.62
N ILE A 12 5.50 13.14 15.90
CA ILE A 12 6.26 13.67 14.76
C ILE A 12 7.61 14.20 15.26
N ARG A 13 8.70 13.78 14.61
CA ARG A 13 10.05 14.29 14.86
C ARG A 13 10.61 14.91 13.58
N PRO A 14 11.15 16.14 13.63
CA PRO A 14 11.76 16.75 12.45
C PRO A 14 13.02 16.00 12.04
N VAL A 15 13.15 15.70 10.76
CA VAL A 15 14.33 15.08 10.14
C VAL A 15 14.75 15.92 8.93
N SER A 16 16.04 16.14 8.76
CA SER A 16 16.59 16.86 7.61
C SER A 16 17.01 15.87 6.52
N VAL A 17 16.58 16.12 5.29
CA VAL A 17 16.93 15.33 4.10
C VAL A 17 17.31 16.25 2.95
N SER A 18 18.21 15.79 2.09
CA SER A 18 18.59 16.50 0.86
C SER A 18 17.70 16.06 -0.29
N LEU A 19 17.22 17.02 -1.08
CA LEU A 19 16.41 16.79 -2.27
C LEU A 19 16.92 17.67 -3.42
N HIS A 20 16.75 17.20 -4.65
CA HIS A 20 17.01 18.03 -5.82
C HIS A 20 16.12 19.28 -5.82
N GLU A 21 16.67 20.41 -6.27
CA GLU A 21 15.94 21.68 -6.35
C GLU A 21 14.63 21.55 -7.14
N GLY A 22 14.66 20.83 -8.27
CA GLY A 22 13.47 20.56 -9.08
C GLY A 22 12.38 19.79 -8.32
N THR A 23 12.78 18.83 -7.48
CA THR A 23 11.84 18.09 -6.61
C THR A 23 11.21 19.02 -5.57
N ILE A 24 12.02 19.88 -4.95
CA ILE A 24 11.53 20.87 -3.97
C ILE A 24 10.53 21.83 -4.67
N ALA A 25 10.86 22.31 -5.87
CA ALA A 25 9.99 23.20 -6.64
C ALA A 25 8.65 22.53 -6.98
N ALA A 26 8.68 21.28 -7.45
CA ALA A 26 7.47 20.52 -7.76
C ALA A 26 6.61 20.26 -6.51
N LEU A 27 7.24 19.93 -5.38
CA LEU A 27 6.54 19.75 -4.11
C LEU A 27 5.89 21.05 -3.62
N LYS A 28 6.59 22.19 -3.71
CA LYS A 28 6.03 23.51 -3.37
C LYS A 28 4.85 23.87 -4.26
N ALA A 29 4.97 23.66 -5.58
CA ALA A 29 3.89 23.92 -6.53
C ALA A 29 2.64 23.09 -6.23
N ARG A 30 2.81 21.84 -5.79
CA ARG A 30 1.71 20.93 -5.47
C ARG A 30 1.07 21.18 -4.10
N THR A 31 1.88 21.48 -3.08
CA THR A 31 1.44 21.48 -1.67
C THR A 31 1.26 22.87 -1.08
N GLY A 32 1.70 23.91 -1.79
CA GLY A 32 1.69 25.29 -1.32
C GLY A 32 2.63 25.52 -0.13
N ARG A 33 2.33 26.55 0.66
CA ARG A 33 3.24 27.08 1.69
C ARG A 33 3.33 26.25 2.97
N ARG A 34 2.32 25.42 3.29
CA ARG A 34 2.17 24.72 4.58
C ARG A 34 1.88 23.22 4.47
N GLY A 35 1.86 22.65 3.25
CA GLY A 35 1.49 21.24 3.04
C GLY A 35 2.66 20.28 2.80
N MET A 36 3.89 20.77 2.64
CA MET A 36 5.00 19.93 2.17
C MET A 36 5.33 18.77 3.11
N SER A 37 5.51 19.02 4.40
CA SER A 37 5.91 17.97 5.36
C SER A 37 4.85 16.88 5.48
N ALA A 38 3.57 17.24 5.58
CA ALA A 38 2.48 16.28 5.66
C ALA A 38 2.35 15.45 4.36
N TYR A 39 2.57 16.10 3.21
CA TYR A 39 2.55 15.41 1.93
C TYR A 39 3.72 14.44 1.76
N VAL A 40 4.93 14.84 2.16
CA VAL A 40 6.12 13.96 2.15
C VAL A 40 5.94 12.79 3.10
N GLU A 41 5.44 13.05 4.33
CA GLU A 41 5.15 12.00 5.31
C GLU A 41 4.19 10.95 4.74
N ALA A 42 3.05 11.38 4.19
CA ALA A 42 2.09 10.48 3.57
C ALA A 42 2.69 9.70 2.39
N LEU A 43 3.53 10.32 1.57
CA LEU A 43 4.22 9.62 0.49
C LEU A 43 5.18 8.55 1.01
N VAL A 44 5.97 8.87 2.03
CA VAL A 44 6.95 7.95 2.63
C VAL A 44 6.24 6.76 3.28
N GLN A 45 5.21 7.01 4.11
CA GLN A 45 4.39 5.93 4.69
C GLN A 45 3.85 5.00 3.60
N ARG A 46 3.28 5.58 2.54
CA ARG A 46 2.74 4.80 1.42
C ARG A 46 3.82 3.96 0.71
N GLN A 47 5.07 4.41 0.65
CA GLN A 47 6.16 3.60 0.06
C GLN A 47 6.54 2.44 0.98
N LEU A 48 6.76 2.71 2.27
CA LEU A 48 7.12 1.69 3.26
C LEU A 48 6.05 0.60 3.37
N GLU A 49 4.77 0.99 3.35
CA GLU A 49 3.65 0.04 3.32
C GLU A 49 3.67 -0.83 2.05
N ARG A 50 4.00 -0.25 0.88
CA ARG A 50 4.11 -1.02 -0.38
C ARG A 50 5.27 -2.01 -0.36
N GLU A 51 6.40 -1.61 0.19
CA GLU A 51 7.57 -2.47 0.35
C GLU A 51 7.24 -3.64 1.27
N ARG A 52 6.64 -3.37 2.44
CA ARG A 52 6.16 -4.42 3.35
C ARG A 52 5.12 -5.33 2.71
N LEU A 53 4.17 -4.79 1.95
CA LEU A 53 3.19 -5.62 1.22
C LEU A 53 3.86 -6.52 0.18
N ARG A 54 4.90 -6.03 -0.50
CA ARG A 54 5.66 -6.83 -1.45
C ARG A 54 6.40 -7.97 -0.75
N GLU A 55 7.07 -7.69 0.36
CA GLU A 55 7.75 -8.72 1.17
C GLU A 55 6.76 -9.82 1.60
N LEU A 56 5.57 -9.44 2.10
CA LEU A 56 4.54 -10.40 2.49
C LEU A 56 4.02 -11.25 1.32
N ILE A 57 3.93 -10.66 0.12
CA ILE A 57 3.56 -11.40 -1.09
C ILE A 57 4.66 -12.39 -1.46
N GLU A 58 5.91 -11.94 -1.49
CA GLU A 58 7.06 -12.78 -1.82
C GLU A 58 7.19 -13.98 -0.86
N ASP A 59 7.02 -13.75 0.45
CA ASP A 59 6.99 -14.81 1.47
C ASP A 59 5.85 -15.80 1.23
N ALA A 60 4.66 -15.31 0.90
CA ALA A 60 3.50 -16.17 0.64
C ALA A 60 3.68 -17.01 -0.64
N GLU A 61 4.22 -16.41 -1.70
CA GLU A 61 4.47 -17.09 -2.97
C GLU A 61 5.61 -18.11 -2.84
N ALA A 62 6.62 -17.86 -2.01
CA ALA A 62 7.69 -18.82 -1.73
C ALA A 62 7.15 -20.12 -1.10
N VAL A 63 6.08 -20.02 -0.29
CA VAL A 63 5.46 -21.18 0.38
C VAL A 63 4.39 -21.85 -0.50
N ASN A 64 3.61 -21.08 -1.24
CA ASN A 64 2.39 -21.57 -1.90
C ASN A 64 2.49 -21.63 -3.44
N GLY A 65 3.55 -21.07 -4.02
CA GLY A 65 3.64 -20.76 -5.44
C GLY A 65 2.96 -19.43 -5.80
N PRO A 66 3.16 -18.93 -7.04
CA PRO A 66 2.58 -17.68 -7.50
C PRO A 66 1.05 -17.72 -7.50
N LEU A 67 0.41 -16.57 -7.28
CA LEU A 67 -1.04 -16.47 -7.24
C LEU A 67 -1.67 -16.74 -8.63
N ASP A 68 -2.62 -17.67 -8.72
CA ASP A 68 -3.40 -17.91 -9.93
C ASP A 68 -4.58 -16.91 -10.07
N PRO A 69 -4.56 -16.00 -11.06
CA PRO A 69 -5.64 -15.03 -11.25
C PRO A 69 -7.00 -15.66 -11.52
N ALA A 70 -7.05 -16.82 -12.17
CA ALA A 70 -8.30 -17.52 -12.47
C ALA A 70 -8.94 -18.07 -11.19
N ALA A 71 -8.15 -18.70 -10.32
CA ALA A 71 -8.60 -19.13 -9.01
C ALA A 71 -9.09 -17.96 -8.13
N VAL A 72 -8.45 -16.79 -8.23
CA VAL A 72 -8.89 -15.57 -7.53
C VAL A 72 -10.25 -15.10 -8.03
N GLU A 73 -10.45 -15.03 -9.35
CA GLU A 73 -11.74 -14.60 -9.91
C GLU A 73 -12.86 -15.59 -9.58
N ALA A 74 -12.58 -16.90 -9.64
CA ALA A 74 -13.55 -17.92 -9.23
C ALA A 74 -14.00 -17.74 -7.77
N LYS A 75 -13.04 -17.48 -6.85
CA LYS A 75 -13.37 -17.19 -5.44
C LYS A 75 -14.13 -15.86 -5.28
N ARG A 76 -13.82 -14.86 -6.09
CA ARG A 76 -14.52 -13.56 -6.09
C ARG A 76 -15.97 -13.67 -6.55
N ALA A 77 -16.25 -14.47 -7.58
CA ALA A 77 -17.60 -14.76 -8.05
C ALA A 77 -18.46 -15.45 -6.96
N ILE A 78 -17.85 -16.37 -6.18
CA ILE A 78 -18.50 -16.98 -5.03
C ILE A 78 -18.87 -15.92 -3.97
N LEU A 79 -17.92 -15.04 -3.61
CA LEU A 79 -18.16 -13.99 -2.61
C LEU A 79 -19.21 -12.95 -3.03
N ARG A 80 -19.40 -12.74 -4.34
CA ARG A 80 -20.45 -11.86 -4.89
C ARG A 80 -21.82 -12.53 -5.02
N GLY A 81 -21.92 -13.84 -4.80
CA GLY A 81 -23.14 -14.61 -5.02
C GLY A 81 -23.44 -14.94 -6.49
N GLU A 82 -22.49 -14.73 -7.39
CA GLU A 82 -22.62 -15.00 -8.84
C GLU A 82 -22.51 -16.50 -9.14
N SER A 83 -21.99 -17.29 -8.20
CA SER A 83 -21.81 -18.73 -8.34
C SER A 83 -23.11 -19.54 -8.25
N SER A 84 -24.23 -18.97 -7.80
CA SER A 84 -25.51 -19.70 -7.64
C SER A 84 -26.56 -19.40 -8.73
N ALA A 85 -26.31 -18.48 -9.67
CA ALA A 85 -27.30 -18.14 -10.71
C ALA A 85 -27.47 -19.23 -11.79
N SER A 86 -26.66 -20.30 -11.77
CA SER A 86 -26.64 -21.36 -12.79
C SER A 86 -27.34 -22.66 -12.33
N ALA A 87 -27.66 -22.83 -11.04
CA ALA A 87 -28.15 -24.11 -10.50
C ALA A 87 -29.67 -24.20 -10.26
N ASP A 88 -30.39 -23.07 -10.27
CA ASP A 88 -31.83 -23.01 -9.88
C ASP A 88 -32.78 -22.69 -11.05
N ALA A 89 -32.34 -22.85 -12.29
CA ALA A 89 -33.17 -22.67 -13.49
C ALA A 89 -33.22 -23.94 -14.35
N ALA A 90 -33.81 -25.02 -13.82
CA ALA A 90 -34.22 -26.20 -14.59
C ALA A 90 -35.39 -26.94 -13.90
#